data_AF-A0A2T5DWC7-F1
#
_entry.id   AF-A0A2T5DWC7-F1
#
_cell.length_a   1.000
_cell.length_b   1.000
_cell.length_c   1.000
_cell.angle_alpha   90.00
_cell.angle_beta   90.00
_cell.angle_gamma   90.00
#
_symmetry.space_group_name_H-M   'P 1'
#
loop_
_entity.id
_entity.type
_entity.pdbx_description
1 polymer ?
#
loop_
_entity_poly.entity_id
_entity_poly.type
_entity_poly.pdbx_seq_one_letter_code
_entity_poly.pdbx_strand_id
1 'polypeptide(L)' 'MKQGIFKNLKLALGVGFGVSIHQYFFMTDGAFDFYQPLVAFAFTFVVSSIGALLRNSMELNQEPTI' A
#
# COMPACT_ATOMS: atom_id res chain seq x y z
N MET A 1 1.19 -17.45 1.56
CA MET A 1 2.23 -16.39 1.45
C MET A 1 2.14 -15.55 0.17
N LYS A 2 2.09 -16.12 -1.05
CA LYS A 2 2.03 -15.31 -2.31
C LYS A 2 0.83 -14.36 -2.41
N GLN A 3 -0.38 -14.75 -1.98
CA GLN A 3 -1.58 -13.91 -2.12
C GLN A 3 -1.55 -12.61 -1.29
N GLY A 4 -0.89 -12.60 -0.12
CA GLY A 4 -0.82 -11.41 0.74
C GLY A 4 0.01 -10.29 0.13
N ILE A 5 1.19 -10.63 -0.42
CA ILE A 5 2.07 -9.66 -1.10
C ILE A 5 1.37 -9.07 -2.34
N PHE A 6 0.68 -9.91 -3.13
CA PHE A 6 -0.07 -9.43 -4.30
C PHE A 6 -1.24 -8.51 -3.92
N LYS A 7 -1.90 -8.74 -2.78
CA LYS A 7 -2.98 -7.88 -2.29
C LYS A 7 -2.46 -6.51 -1.84
N ASN A 8 -1.36 -6.50 -1.09
CA ASN A 8 -0.72 -5.28 -0.61
C ASN A 8 -0.10 -4.47 -1.76
N LEU A 9 0.46 -5.14 -2.77
CA LEU A 9 0.98 -4.52 -3.98
C LEU A 9 -0.12 -3.85 -4.80
N LYS A 10 -1.27 -4.52 -5.00
CA LYS A 10 -2.43 -3.91 -5.68
C LYS A 10 -2.97 -2.69 -4.94
N LEU A 11 -3.03 -2.76 -3.61
CA LEU A 11 -3.44 -1.63 -2.78
C LEU A 11 -2.49 -0.44 -2.95
N ALA A 12 -1.19 -0.69 -2.83
CA ALA A 12 -0.18 0.34 -3.01
C ALA A 12 -0.24 0.97 -4.40
N LEU A 13 -0.37 0.15 -5.45
CA LEU A 13 -0.55 0.62 -6.83
C LEU A 13 -1.78 1.52 -6.94
N GLY A 14 -2.92 1.10 -6.37
CA GLY A 14 -4.15 1.90 -6.38
C GLY A 14 -3.98 3.26 -5.70
N VAL A 15 -3.27 3.33 -4.58
CA VAL A 15 -2.98 4.61 -3.90
C VAL A 15 -2.04 5.48 -4.73
N GLY A 16 -0.96 4.91 -5.27
CA GLY A 16 -0.04 5.65 -6.16
C GLY A 16 -0.76 6.23 -7.39
N PHE A 17 -1.62 5.44 -8.05
CA PHE A 17 -2.45 5.91 -9.16
C PHE A 17 -3.46 6.98 -8.72
N GLY A 18 -4.11 6.82 -7.57
CA GLY A 18 -5.04 7.81 -7.04
C GLY A 18 -4.39 9.16 -6.79
N VAL A 19 -3.17 9.17 -6.22
CA VAL A 19 -2.39 10.39 -6.00
C VAL A 19 -1.96 11.03 -7.32
N SER A 20 -1.56 10.24 -8.31
CA SER A 20 -1.24 10.74 -9.66
C SER A 20 -2.47 11.38 -10.34
N ILE A 21 -3.63 10.73 -10.29
CA ILE A 21 -4.88 11.25 -10.86
C ILE A 21 -5.27 12.54 -10.14
N HIS A 22 -5.21 12.54 -8.80
CA HIS A 22 -5.51 13.74 -8.01
C HIS A 22 -4.60 14.90 -8.39
N GLN A 23 -3.29 14.66 -8.50
CA GLN A 23 -2.34 15.70 -8.86
C GLN A 23 -2.58 16.20 -10.30
N TYR A 24 -2.78 15.29 -11.26
CA TYR A 24 -2.98 15.66 -12.67
C TYR A 24 -4.28 16.45 -12.92
N PHE A 25 -5.38 16.09 -12.26
CA PHE A 25 -6.69 16.72 -12.50
C PHE A 25 -7.02 17.87 -11.55
N PHE A 26 -6.48 17.88 -10.33
CA PHE A 26 -6.88 18.82 -9.28
C PHE A 26 -5.75 19.72 -8.76
N MET A 27 -4.48 19.45 -9.08
CA MET A 27 -3.35 20.35 -8.82
C MET A 27 -2.83 20.90 -10.15
N THR A 28 -3.42 21.99 -10.64
CA THR A 28 -3.20 22.50 -12.01
C THR A 28 -2.12 23.58 -12.12
N ASP A 29 -1.57 24.07 -11.01
CA ASP A 29 -0.70 25.26 -11.01
C ASP A 29 0.81 24.93 -11.11
N GLY A 30 1.19 23.67 -11.33
CA GLY A 30 2.60 23.25 -11.40
C GLY A 30 2.84 22.00 -12.25
N ALA A 31 4.11 21.77 -12.62
CA ALA A 31 4.51 20.56 -13.32
C ALA A 31 4.19 19.30 -12.49
N PHE A 32 3.86 18.19 -13.17
CA PHE A 32 3.55 16.93 -12.51
C PHE A 32 4.76 16.46 -11.66
N ASP A 33 4.56 16.33 -10.36
CA ASP A 33 5.54 15.83 -9.40
C ASP A 33 5.38 14.32 -9.21
N PHE A 34 6.27 13.57 -9.86
CA PHE A 34 6.34 12.12 -9.79
C PHE A 34 6.76 11.58 -8.41
N TYR A 35 7.35 12.39 -7.53
CA TYR A 35 7.78 11.92 -6.21
C TYR A 35 6.60 11.69 -5.28
N GLN A 36 5.59 12.57 -5.32
CA GLN A 36 4.41 12.45 -4.46
C GLN A 36 3.66 11.11 -4.63
N PRO A 37 3.28 10.65 -5.85
CA PRO A 37 2.65 9.35 -6.03
C PRO A 37 3.61 8.18 -5.75
N LEU A 38 4.92 8.32 -6.00
CA LEU A 38 5.91 7.30 -5.69
C LEU A 38 6.08 7.08 -4.17
N VAL A 39 6.14 8.17 -3.41
CA VAL A 39 6.23 8.14 -1.95
C VAL A 39 4.93 7.56 -1.36
N ALA A 40 3.77 7.97 -1.86
CA ALA A 40 2.48 7.44 -1.43
C ALA A 40 2.36 5.93 -1.70
N PHE A 41 2.82 5.48 -2.87
CA PHE A 41 2.92 4.06 -3.21
C PHE A 41 3.83 3.31 -2.22
N ALA A 42 5.07 3.76 -2.06
CA ALA A 42 6.07 3.07 -1.23
C ALA A 42 5.64 3.01 0.24
N PHE A 43 5.10 4.11 0.77
CA PHE A 43 4.59 4.18 2.13
C PHE A 43 3.43 3.20 2.35
N THR A 44 2.45 3.20 1.45
CA THR A 44 1.30 2.28 1.52
C THR A 44 1.75 0.82 1.45
N PHE A 45 2.72 0.50 0.59
CA PHE A 45 3.24 -0.85 0.47
C PHE A 45 3.94 -1.32 1.75
N VAL A 46 4.77 -0.47 2.36
CA VAL A 46 5.48 -0.78 3.61
C VAL A 46 4.50 -0.97 4.76
N VAL A 47 3.59 -0.01 4.99
CA VAL A 47 2.60 -0.07 6.07
C VAL A 47 1.69 -1.29 5.92
N SER A 48 1.20 -1.55 4.70
CA SER A 48 0.34 -2.69 4.41
C SER A 48 1.08 -4.03 4.59
N SER A 49 2.36 -4.09 4.23
CA SER A 49 3.19 -5.29 4.43
C SER A 49 3.46 -5.56 5.91
N ILE A 50 3.76 -4.53 6.71
CA ILE A 50 3.91 -4.66 8.16
C ILE A 50 2.60 -5.13 8.80
N GLY A 51 1.46 -4.52 8.43
CA GLY A 51 0.15 -4.93 8.94
C GLY A 51 -0.19 -6.39 8.59
N ALA A 52 0.15 -6.84 7.37
CA ALA A 52 -0.03 -8.23 6.98
C ALA A 52 0.91 -9.19 7.71
N LEU A 53 2.16 -8.80 7.95
CA LEU A 53 3.12 -9.58 8.74
C LEU A 53 2.63 -9.74 10.17
N LEU A 54 2.24 -8.64 10.83
CA LEU A 54 1.69 -8.67 12.18
C LEU A 54 0.45 -9.56 12.29
N ARG A 55 -0.47 -9.45 11.32
CA ARG A 55 -1.68 -10.28 11.27
C ARG A 55 -1.35 -11.77 11.15
N ASN A 56 -0.39 -12.14 10.30
CA ASN A 56 0.05 -13.53 10.19
C ASN A 56 0.74 -14.03 11.47
N SER A 57 1.50 -13.18 12.17
CA SER A 57 2.14 -13.52 13.44
C SER A 57 1.13 -13.74 14.57
N MET A 58 0.02 -12.99 14.57
CA MET A 58 -1.07 -13.18 15.53
C MET A 58 -1.88 -14.44 15.24
N GLU A 59 -2.21 -14.70 13.97
CA GLU A 59 -2.91 -15.94 13.57
C GLU A 59 -2.07 -17.21 13.86
N LEU A 60 -0.73 -17.13 13.78
CA LEU A 60 0.17 -18.23 14.14
C LEU A 60 0.19 -18.52 15.65
N ASN A 61 0.02 -17.50 16.50
CA ASN A 61 -0.01 -17.65 17.96
C ASN A 61 -1.39 -18.06 18.51
N GLN A 62 -2.41 -18.22 17.65
CA GLN A 62 -3.75 -18.67 18.01
C GLN A 62 -4.00 -20.13 17.65
N GLU A 63 -2.97 -21.00 17.66
CA GLU A 63 -3.18 -22.45 17.52
C GLU A 63 -4.30 -22.90 18.49
N PRO A 64 -5.36 -23.56 17.98
CA PRO A 64 -6.47 -23.98 18.82
C PRO A 64 -5.91 -25.00 19.81
N THR A 65 -5.86 -24.61 21.08
CA THR A 65 -5.74 -25.59 22.16
C THR A 65 -7.00 -26.43 22.07
N ILE A 66 -6.82 -27.71 21.70
CA ILE A 66 -7.86 -28.72 21.52
C ILE A 66 -8.79 -28.75 22.73
#